data_AF-A0A290ZLC5-F1
#
_entry.id   AF-A0A290ZLC5-F1
#
_cell.length_a   1.000
_cell.length_b   1.000
_cell.length_c   1.000
_cell.angle_alpha   90.00
_cell.angle_beta   90.00
_cell.angle_gamma   90.00
#
_symmetry.space_group_name_H-M   'P 1'
#
loop_
_entity.id
_entity.type
_entity.pdbx_description
1 polymer ?
#
loop_
_entity_poly.entity_id
_entity_poly.type
_entity_poly.pdbx_seq_one_letter_code
_entity_poly.pdbx_strand_id
1 'polypeptide(L)'
;MSMDRRRVIVAAALCAAMSLPAYGSVDDARAKGLKWLVQNQHGDGAWRSTATGLEAQATANAIEAFRRGGLKNAPQFGAALAWLANLDADSTDALARKSEVLATAGMTVAGQRAADTLFAQRVAANTAAWGGYPGHSLAFVDTALGLTALRVADATYDSKAAQGNSPLLGALCRLATGKLAPASGQAAWPVAPAVSGQAAGGARPSVVASSLVFAELRAMQSRLNWSGVTCNGTAYTVSTLLQEAGNWLVAQQNADGGFGEVRTDGSKGASNIVVSALAYRALASQASPAQPATGNVLAYLLARQDGTDGSWRGDALVTAQVLAVLPAATGDQLTDSDLDGLPDVVETQLGTNTATADAGGALPSPDLSQPGVTISAFTATGTVGQAFSYSLGSGSNFTFASGSLPPGISLDAATGMLAGTPSQGGHYAFEFTAASTGESVRLIGRIDVASAPDNRPDGDVPLPAWALALLGGAMLHAMQRRARA
;
A
#
# COMPACT_ATOMS: atom_id res chain seq x y z
N MET A 1 36.71 -6.20 63.60
CA MET A 1 35.29 -6.02 63.23
C MET A 1 35.22 -5.49 61.82
N SER A 2 34.75 -6.35 60.91
CA SER A 2 33.87 -6.08 59.75
C SER A 2 34.14 -4.90 58.79
N MET A 3 34.33 -5.29 57.52
CA MET A 3 33.62 -4.85 56.30
C MET A 3 34.41 -4.14 55.17
N ASP A 4 34.66 -5.01 54.19
CA ASP A 4 34.87 -4.90 52.74
C ASP A 4 34.15 -3.75 52.00
N ARG A 5 34.84 -3.09 51.07
CA ARG A 5 34.25 -2.39 49.90
C ARG A 5 35.21 -2.36 48.70
N ARG A 6 35.02 -3.35 47.83
CA ARG A 6 35.49 -3.45 46.44
C ARG A 6 35.32 -2.15 45.65
N ARG A 7 36.37 -1.72 44.93
CA ARG A 7 36.28 -0.70 43.86
C ARG A 7 36.26 -1.39 42.50
N VAL A 8 35.20 -1.12 41.75
CA VAL A 8 34.87 -1.61 40.41
C VAL A 8 35.79 -0.95 39.39
N ILE A 9 36.41 -1.75 38.52
CA ILE A 9 37.10 -1.30 37.30
C ILE A 9 36.02 -1.14 36.22
N VAL A 10 35.78 0.09 35.78
CA VAL A 10 34.92 0.39 34.62
C VAL A 10 35.80 0.33 33.37
N ALA A 11 35.62 -0.69 32.55
CA ALA A 11 36.20 -0.75 31.21
C ALA A 11 35.38 0.16 30.28
N ALA A 12 36.00 1.22 29.77
CA ALA A 12 35.43 2.06 28.74
C ALA A 12 35.49 1.33 27.39
N ALA A 13 34.34 0.86 26.89
CA ALA A 13 34.22 0.37 25.53
C ALA A 13 34.22 1.57 24.57
N LEU A 14 35.26 1.66 23.75
CA LEU A 14 35.34 2.60 22.63
C LEU A 14 34.27 2.20 21.60
N CYS A 15 33.18 2.96 21.53
CA CYS A 15 32.15 2.78 20.52
C CYS A 15 32.66 3.43 19.22
N ALA A 16 33.18 2.60 18.30
CA ALA A 16 33.45 3.04 16.94
C ALA A 16 32.11 3.29 16.24
N ALA A 17 31.65 4.54 16.25
CA ALA A 17 30.55 4.99 15.41
C ALA A 17 31.02 4.90 13.95
N MET A 18 30.69 3.78 13.29
CA MET A 18 30.71 3.74 11.83
C MET A 18 29.73 4.80 11.35
N SER A 19 30.25 5.86 10.73
CA SER A 19 29.44 6.86 10.03
C SER A 19 28.75 6.17 8.85
N LEU A 20 27.52 5.72 9.08
CA LEU A 20 26.62 5.35 8.00
C LEU A 20 26.41 6.61 7.12
N PRO A 21 26.30 6.48 5.78
CA PRO A 21 25.92 7.60 4.94
C PRO A 21 24.62 8.22 5.46
N ALA A 22 24.52 9.55 5.44
CA ALA A 22 23.27 10.25 5.72
C ALA A 22 22.28 9.95 4.57
N TYR A 23 21.52 8.86 4.69
CA TYR A 23 20.39 8.60 3.82
C TYR A 23 19.25 9.58 4.15
N GLY A 24 18.38 9.86 3.17
CA GLY A 24 17.16 10.63 3.40
C GLY A 24 16.36 10.02 4.54
N SER A 25 15.60 10.85 5.28
CA SER A 25 14.69 10.33 6.30
C SER A 25 13.69 9.37 5.66
N VAL A 26 13.12 8.46 6.47
CA VAL A 26 12.03 7.58 6.01
C VAL A 26 10.91 8.39 5.35
N ASP A 27 10.65 9.58 5.87
CA ASP A 27 9.62 10.49 5.37
C ASP A 27 9.94 11.07 3.99
N ASP A 28 11.17 11.56 3.78
CA ASP A 28 11.63 12.03 2.47
C ASP A 28 11.62 10.90 1.43
N ALA A 29 12.09 9.71 1.82
CA ALA A 29 12.05 8.55 0.95
C ALA A 29 10.62 8.13 0.60
N ARG A 30 9.69 8.20 1.56
CA ARG A 30 8.28 7.91 1.33
C ARG A 30 7.67 8.90 0.35
N ALA A 31 7.86 10.21 0.56
CA ALA A 31 7.32 11.25 -0.30
C ALA A 31 7.81 11.11 -1.75
N LYS A 32 9.11 10.88 -1.96
CA LYS A 32 9.71 10.66 -3.28
C LYS A 32 9.16 9.42 -3.99
N GLY A 33 9.00 8.31 -3.27
CA GLY A 33 8.45 7.09 -3.84
C GLY A 33 6.96 7.18 -4.14
N LEU A 34 6.17 7.85 -3.28
CA LEU A 34 4.75 8.10 -3.52
C LEU A 34 4.55 9.01 -4.73
N LYS A 35 5.35 10.07 -4.85
CA LYS A 35 5.42 10.92 -6.06
C LYS A 35 5.66 10.08 -7.31
N TRP A 36 6.65 9.18 -7.26
CA TRP A 36 6.94 8.31 -8.39
C TRP A 36 5.75 7.41 -8.75
N LEU A 37 5.07 6.81 -7.76
CA LEU A 37 3.88 6.00 -8.00
C LEU A 37 2.73 6.82 -8.61
N VAL A 38 2.50 8.05 -8.14
CA VAL A 38 1.50 8.96 -8.72
C VAL A 38 1.78 9.21 -10.20
N GLN A 39 3.03 9.47 -10.58
CA GLN A 39 3.44 9.74 -11.96
C GLN A 39 3.44 8.50 -12.88
N ASN A 40 3.48 7.30 -12.31
CA ASN A 40 3.62 6.03 -13.05
C ASN A 40 2.38 5.13 -12.93
N GLN A 41 1.24 5.66 -12.47
CA GLN A 41 -0.03 4.96 -12.61
C GLN A 41 -0.45 4.99 -14.08
N HIS A 42 -1.12 3.93 -14.55
CA HIS A 42 -1.71 3.92 -15.89
C HIS A 42 -3.13 4.49 -15.90
N GLY A 43 -3.64 4.81 -17.10
CA GLY A 43 -4.96 5.43 -17.26
C GLY A 43 -6.12 4.52 -16.80
N ASP A 44 -5.90 3.21 -16.76
CA ASP A 44 -6.81 2.22 -16.19
C ASP A 44 -6.76 2.13 -14.65
N GLY A 45 -5.87 2.87 -13.99
CA GLY A 45 -5.70 2.89 -12.54
C GLY A 45 -4.70 1.84 -12.00
N ALA A 46 -4.14 1.00 -12.86
CA ALA A 46 -3.21 -0.05 -12.43
C ALA A 46 -1.76 0.43 -12.42
N TRP A 47 -0.91 -0.33 -11.73
CA TRP A 47 0.53 -0.29 -11.90
C TRP A 47 1.03 -1.59 -12.50
N ARG A 48 2.08 -1.48 -13.32
CA ARG A 48 2.70 -2.62 -14.00
C ARG A 48 4.16 -2.71 -13.57
N SER A 49 4.63 -3.93 -13.34
CA SER A 49 6.06 -4.21 -13.16
C SER A 49 6.74 -4.34 -14.53
N THR A 50 8.05 -4.17 -14.56
CA THR A 50 8.89 -4.55 -15.68
C THR A 50 8.80 -6.05 -16.00
N ALA A 51 8.41 -6.88 -15.02
CA ALA A 51 8.05 -8.27 -15.22
C ALA A 51 6.55 -8.42 -15.52
N THR A 52 6.22 -9.21 -16.54
CA THR A 52 4.84 -9.46 -16.99
C THR A 52 4.04 -10.30 -15.99
N GLY A 53 2.75 -10.01 -15.82
CA GLY A 53 1.85 -10.84 -15.01
C GLY A 53 1.89 -10.54 -13.51
N LEU A 54 2.46 -9.39 -13.12
CA LEU A 54 2.57 -8.95 -11.73
C LEU A 54 1.73 -7.69 -11.43
N GLU A 55 0.78 -7.37 -12.30
CA GLU A 55 -0.06 -6.17 -12.21
C GLU A 55 -0.94 -6.18 -10.96
N ALA A 56 -1.46 -7.35 -10.58
CA ALA A 56 -2.24 -7.52 -9.35
C ALA A 56 -1.40 -7.19 -8.11
N GLN A 57 -0.17 -7.70 -8.05
CA GLN A 57 0.76 -7.53 -6.95
C GLN A 57 1.26 -6.08 -6.88
N ALA A 58 1.62 -5.50 -8.02
CA ALA A 58 2.06 -4.11 -8.11
C ALA A 58 0.95 -3.16 -7.64
N THR A 59 -0.27 -3.35 -8.17
CA THR A 59 -1.41 -2.49 -7.83
C THR A 59 -1.86 -2.65 -6.38
N ALA A 60 -1.95 -3.89 -5.89
CA ALA A 60 -2.29 -4.14 -4.48
C ALA A 60 -1.26 -3.51 -3.52
N ASN A 61 0.05 -3.65 -3.82
CA ASN A 61 1.09 -3.01 -3.03
C ASN A 61 1.04 -1.48 -3.12
N ALA A 62 0.69 -0.92 -4.29
CA ALA A 62 0.62 0.53 -4.49
C ALA A 62 -0.55 1.12 -3.69
N ILE A 63 -1.70 0.45 -3.67
CA ILE A 63 -2.85 0.82 -2.82
C ILE A 63 -2.43 0.81 -1.34
N GLU A 64 -1.73 -0.23 -0.88
CA GLU A 64 -1.25 -0.28 0.50
C GLU A 64 -0.21 0.81 0.79
N ALA A 65 0.71 1.08 -0.14
CA ALA A 65 1.66 2.19 -0.04
C ALA A 65 0.94 3.54 0.08
N PHE A 66 -0.09 3.79 -0.72
CA PHE A 66 -0.90 5.00 -0.66
C PHE A 66 -1.66 5.11 0.66
N ARG A 67 -2.32 4.03 1.10
CA ARG A 67 -3.04 3.99 2.38
C ARG A 67 -2.13 4.30 3.57
N ARG A 68 -0.94 3.71 3.60
CA ARG A 68 0.06 3.95 4.65
C ARG A 68 0.80 5.28 4.48
N GLY A 69 0.79 5.85 3.27
CA GLY A 69 1.42 7.10 2.91
C GLY A 69 0.56 8.35 3.07
N GLY A 70 -0.73 8.20 3.37
CA GLY A 70 -1.68 9.32 3.54
C GLY A 70 -2.56 9.59 2.32
N LEU A 71 -2.38 8.90 1.20
CA LEU A 71 -3.04 9.16 -0.08
C LEU A 71 -4.36 8.39 -0.24
N LYS A 72 -5.01 7.96 0.85
CA LYS A 72 -6.27 7.20 0.79
C LYS A 72 -7.43 7.98 0.15
N ASN A 73 -7.29 9.30 0.04
CA ASN A 73 -8.28 10.20 -0.52
C ASN A 73 -7.90 10.65 -1.95
N ALA A 74 -6.70 10.32 -2.42
CA ALA A 74 -6.24 10.73 -3.73
C ALA A 74 -7.07 10.05 -4.84
N PRO A 75 -7.34 10.72 -5.97
CA PRO A 75 -8.05 10.12 -7.10
C PRO A 75 -7.34 8.88 -7.66
N GLN A 76 -6.01 8.84 -7.59
CA GLN A 76 -5.17 7.69 -7.94
C GLN A 76 -5.50 6.45 -7.10
N PHE A 77 -5.78 6.63 -5.81
CA PHE A 77 -6.17 5.55 -4.91
C PHE A 77 -7.52 4.96 -5.29
N GLY A 78 -8.51 5.82 -5.59
CA GLY A 78 -9.83 5.39 -6.05
C GLY A 78 -9.78 4.62 -7.38
N ALA A 79 -9.01 5.11 -8.35
CA ALA A 79 -8.83 4.45 -9.64
C ALA A 79 -8.23 3.03 -9.48
N ALA A 80 -7.22 2.90 -8.62
CA ALA A 80 -6.58 1.62 -8.34
C ALA A 80 -7.50 0.61 -7.66
N LEU A 81 -8.31 1.07 -6.70
CA LEU A 81 -9.32 0.24 -6.05
C LEU A 81 -10.37 -0.26 -7.05
N ALA A 82 -10.85 0.61 -7.92
CA ALA A 82 -11.78 0.24 -8.97
C ALA A 82 -11.18 -0.82 -9.89
N TRP A 83 -9.93 -0.64 -10.34
CA TRP A 83 -9.24 -1.64 -11.16
C TRP A 83 -9.09 -2.99 -10.44
N LEU A 84 -8.61 -2.98 -9.18
CA LEU A 84 -8.38 -4.21 -8.43
C LEU A 84 -9.69 -4.94 -8.08
N ALA A 85 -10.77 -4.21 -7.84
CA ALA A 85 -12.09 -4.78 -7.65
C ALA A 85 -12.60 -5.51 -8.90
N ASN A 86 -12.31 -4.97 -10.09
CA ASN A 86 -12.64 -5.55 -11.39
C ASN A 86 -11.78 -6.73 -11.79
N LEU A 87 -10.53 -6.79 -11.32
CA LEU A 87 -9.56 -7.79 -11.73
C LEU A 87 -10.09 -9.21 -11.55
N ASP A 88 -10.12 -10.00 -12.64
CA ASP A 88 -10.29 -11.45 -12.53
C ASP A 88 -8.96 -12.08 -12.11
N ALA A 89 -8.92 -12.64 -10.90
CA ALA A 89 -7.70 -13.07 -10.26
C ALA A 89 -7.66 -14.60 -10.18
N ASP A 90 -6.75 -15.22 -10.94
CA ASP A 90 -6.64 -16.68 -11.04
C ASP A 90 -5.68 -17.31 -10.01
N SER A 91 -4.65 -16.56 -9.60
CA SER A 91 -3.66 -17.06 -8.64
C SER A 91 -4.10 -16.83 -7.20
N THR A 92 -3.68 -17.72 -6.30
CA THR A 92 -3.93 -17.58 -4.86
C THR A 92 -3.30 -16.30 -4.31
N ASP A 93 -2.11 -15.92 -4.76
CA ASP A 93 -1.45 -14.65 -4.39
C ASP A 93 -2.28 -13.43 -4.82
N ALA A 94 -2.73 -13.38 -6.07
CA ALA A 94 -3.55 -12.26 -6.56
C ALA A 94 -4.89 -12.16 -5.82
N LEU A 95 -5.59 -13.29 -5.59
CA LEU A 95 -6.85 -13.31 -4.84
C LEU A 95 -6.66 -12.91 -3.37
N ALA A 96 -5.61 -13.39 -2.72
CA ALA A 96 -5.31 -13.05 -1.34
C ALA A 96 -5.04 -11.54 -1.18
N ARG A 97 -4.22 -10.96 -2.06
CA ARG A 97 -3.93 -9.52 -2.07
C ARG A 97 -5.15 -8.69 -2.39
N LYS A 98 -5.94 -9.09 -3.40
CA LYS A 98 -7.22 -8.46 -3.73
C LYS A 98 -8.14 -8.43 -2.51
N SER A 99 -8.26 -9.57 -1.82
CA SER A 99 -9.09 -9.68 -0.62
C SER A 99 -8.61 -8.78 0.53
N GLU A 100 -7.32 -8.86 0.88
CA GLU A 100 -6.71 -8.05 1.95
C GLU A 100 -6.82 -6.54 1.68
N VAL A 101 -6.43 -6.11 0.48
CA VAL A 101 -6.34 -4.69 0.13
C VAL A 101 -7.70 -4.05 -0.01
N LEU A 102 -8.65 -4.71 -0.67
CA LEU A 102 -10.02 -4.17 -0.79
C LEU A 102 -10.68 -4.05 0.59
N ALA A 103 -10.53 -5.05 1.47
CA ALA A 103 -11.09 -4.98 2.81
C ALA A 103 -10.47 -3.85 3.66
N THR A 104 -9.15 -3.70 3.65
CA THR A 104 -8.45 -2.64 4.40
C THR A 104 -8.69 -1.23 3.84
N ALA A 105 -9.05 -1.13 2.56
CA ALA A 105 -9.50 0.12 1.92
C ALA A 105 -11.01 0.40 2.10
N GLY A 106 -11.70 -0.38 2.94
CA GLY A 106 -13.12 -0.20 3.24
C GLY A 106 -14.09 -0.81 2.22
N MET A 107 -13.61 -1.50 1.19
CA MET A 107 -14.45 -2.28 0.26
C MET A 107 -14.69 -3.69 0.82
N THR A 108 -15.24 -3.76 2.04
CA THR A 108 -15.36 -4.99 2.83
C THR A 108 -16.15 -6.10 2.12
N VAL A 109 -17.22 -5.77 1.40
CA VAL A 109 -18.01 -6.75 0.62
C VAL A 109 -17.20 -7.34 -0.54
N ALA A 110 -16.43 -6.52 -1.26
CA ALA A 110 -15.57 -7.00 -2.35
C ALA A 110 -14.40 -7.83 -1.80
N GLY A 111 -13.82 -7.41 -0.68
CA GLY A 111 -12.80 -8.16 0.05
C GLY A 111 -13.30 -9.51 0.54
N GLN A 112 -14.50 -9.57 1.14
CA GLN A 112 -15.18 -10.79 1.56
C GLN A 112 -15.43 -11.73 0.38
N ARG A 113 -15.95 -11.22 -0.74
CA ARG A 113 -16.20 -12.04 -1.93
C ARG A 113 -14.92 -12.71 -2.43
N ALA A 114 -13.82 -11.95 -2.48
CA ALA A 114 -12.51 -12.51 -2.84
C ALA A 114 -12.03 -13.53 -1.79
N ALA A 115 -12.28 -13.30 -0.50
CA ALA A 115 -11.95 -14.25 0.57
C ALA A 115 -12.75 -15.56 0.45
N ASP A 116 -14.03 -15.49 0.07
CA ASP A 116 -14.89 -16.67 -0.14
C ASP A 116 -14.42 -17.49 -1.34
N THR A 117 -14.10 -16.83 -2.46
CA THR A 117 -13.50 -17.47 -3.63
C THR A 117 -12.19 -18.15 -3.28
N LEU A 118 -11.29 -17.44 -2.61
CA LEU A 118 -10.03 -17.97 -2.12
C LEU A 118 -10.26 -19.17 -1.21
N PHE A 119 -11.16 -19.07 -0.23
CA PHE A 119 -11.43 -20.15 0.71
C PHE A 119 -11.96 -21.41 0.01
N ALA A 120 -12.75 -21.26 -1.06
CA ALA A 120 -13.22 -22.38 -1.87
C ALA A 120 -12.09 -23.11 -2.61
N GLN A 121 -10.96 -22.44 -2.89
CA GLN A 121 -9.80 -22.98 -3.61
C GLN A 121 -8.77 -23.68 -2.71
N ARG A 122 -9.05 -23.80 -1.41
CA ARG A 122 -8.15 -24.46 -0.45
C ARG A 122 -7.87 -25.92 -0.82
N VAL A 123 -6.68 -26.41 -0.47
CA VAL A 123 -6.19 -27.75 -0.83
C VAL A 123 -7.04 -28.89 -0.25
N ALA A 124 -7.74 -28.67 0.85
CA ALA A 124 -8.61 -29.66 1.48
C ALA A 124 -9.75 -29.00 2.27
N ALA A 125 -10.90 -29.65 2.30
CA ALA A 125 -12.12 -29.12 2.93
C ALA A 125 -11.91 -28.64 4.38
N ASN A 126 -11.09 -29.36 5.15
CA ASN A 126 -10.82 -29.09 6.58
C ASN A 126 -9.46 -28.42 6.83
N THR A 127 -8.86 -27.77 5.83
CA THR A 127 -7.55 -27.11 5.98
C THR A 127 -7.52 -25.83 5.15
N ALA A 128 -7.44 -24.68 5.81
CA ALA A 128 -7.20 -23.38 5.18
C ALA A 128 -5.73 -23.26 4.74
N ALA A 129 -5.37 -24.04 3.72
CA ALA A 129 -4.05 -24.01 3.10
C ALA A 129 -4.21 -24.02 1.59
N TRP A 130 -3.23 -23.46 0.89
CA TRP A 130 -3.31 -23.21 -0.55
C TRP A 130 -1.98 -23.54 -1.24
N GLY A 131 -2.07 -23.89 -2.52
CA GLY A 131 -0.94 -23.80 -3.46
C GLY A 131 -1.00 -22.48 -4.23
N GLY A 132 -0.14 -22.32 -5.24
CA GLY A 132 -0.14 -21.09 -6.05
C GLY A 132 -1.40 -20.86 -6.90
N TYR A 133 -2.14 -21.93 -7.18
CA TYR A 133 -3.36 -21.92 -8.00
C TYR A 133 -4.37 -22.95 -7.47
N PRO A 134 -5.65 -22.85 -7.85
CA PRO A 134 -6.65 -23.86 -7.53
C PRO A 134 -6.22 -25.26 -7.96
N GLY A 135 -6.31 -26.23 -7.04
CA GLY A 135 -5.93 -27.62 -7.30
C GLY A 135 -4.42 -27.91 -7.22
N HIS A 136 -3.56 -26.90 -7.01
CA HIS A 136 -2.14 -27.13 -6.78
C HIS A 136 -1.85 -27.57 -5.33
N SER A 137 -0.73 -28.26 -5.15
CA SER A 137 -0.25 -28.69 -3.83
C SER A 137 0.12 -27.50 -2.94
N LEU A 138 0.05 -27.73 -1.62
CA LEU A 138 0.36 -26.73 -0.59
C LEU A 138 1.71 -26.02 -0.84
N ALA A 139 1.68 -24.70 -0.73
CA ALA A 139 2.84 -23.82 -0.66
C ALA A 139 2.71 -22.93 0.58
N PHE A 140 3.81 -22.75 1.31
CA PHE A 140 3.82 -21.99 2.57
C PHE A 140 3.65 -20.49 2.33
N VAL A 141 4.18 -19.99 1.22
CA VAL A 141 4.00 -18.59 0.77
C VAL A 141 2.52 -18.29 0.54
N ASP A 142 1.87 -19.07 -0.33
CA ASP A 142 0.45 -18.91 -0.67
C ASP A 142 -0.46 -19.18 0.54
N THR A 143 -0.07 -20.11 1.40
CA THR A 143 -0.82 -20.37 2.64
C THR A 143 -0.75 -19.18 3.60
N ALA A 144 0.41 -18.55 3.77
CA ALA A 144 0.53 -17.36 4.60
C ALA A 144 -0.32 -16.20 4.04
N LEU A 145 -0.25 -15.96 2.73
CA LEU A 145 -1.04 -14.92 2.06
C LEU A 145 -2.54 -15.19 2.20
N GLY A 146 -2.98 -16.44 1.98
CA GLY A 146 -4.38 -16.80 2.11
C GLY A 146 -4.92 -16.66 3.54
N LEU A 147 -4.11 -17.03 4.54
CA LEU A 147 -4.46 -16.80 5.95
C LEU A 147 -4.56 -15.32 6.30
N THR A 148 -3.65 -14.48 5.77
CA THR A 148 -3.74 -13.02 5.90
C THR A 148 -5.05 -12.49 5.34
N ALA A 149 -5.41 -12.91 4.13
CA ALA A 149 -6.65 -12.51 3.47
C ALA A 149 -7.89 -12.87 4.31
N LEU A 150 -7.98 -14.12 4.80
CA LEU A 150 -9.08 -14.51 5.69
C LEU A 150 -9.10 -13.68 6.97
N ARG A 151 -7.96 -13.51 7.64
CA ARG A 151 -7.90 -12.77 8.91
C ARG A 151 -8.37 -11.31 8.77
N VAL A 152 -8.14 -10.71 7.61
CA VAL A 152 -8.42 -9.29 7.35
C VAL A 152 -9.80 -9.08 6.77
N ALA A 153 -10.23 -9.91 5.82
CA ALA A 153 -11.40 -9.66 4.99
C ALA A 153 -12.59 -10.56 5.28
N ASP A 154 -12.40 -11.70 5.94
CA ASP A 154 -13.43 -12.70 6.14
C ASP A 154 -14.17 -12.51 7.48
N ALA A 155 -15.42 -12.06 7.40
CA ALA A 155 -16.32 -11.90 8.53
C ALA A 155 -16.59 -13.22 9.29
N THR A 156 -16.34 -14.37 8.67
CA THR A 156 -16.47 -15.70 9.29
C THR A 156 -15.15 -16.24 9.84
N TYR A 157 -14.09 -15.43 9.89
CA TYR A 157 -12.78 -15.86 10.37
C TYR A 157 -12.82 -16.45 11.79
N ASP A 158 -13.53 -15.80 12.72
CA ASP A 158 -13.64 -16.29 14.11
C ASP A 158 -14.39 -17.62 14.20
N SER A 159 -15.42 -17.83 13.37
CA SER A 159 -16.13 -19.12 13.34
C SER A 159 -15.29 -20.22 12.68
N LYS A 160 -14.46 -19.88 11.68
CA LYS A 160 -13.43 -20.76 11.11
C LYS A 160 -12.31 -21.08 12.10
N ALA A 161 -12.10 -20.27 13.13
CA ALA A 161 -11.13 -20.49 14.21
C ALA A 161 -11.68 -21.34 15.36
N ALA A 162 -13.00 -21.50 15.47
CA ALA A 162 -13.65 -22.20 16.59
C ALA A 162 -13.25 -23.69 16.65
N GLN A 163 -13.17 -24.24 17.88
CA GLN A 163 -12.70 -25.61 18.12
C GLN A 163 -13.59 -26.67 17.46
N GLY A 164 -12.99 -27.76 16.96
CA GLY A 164 -13.65 -28.87 16.25
C GLY A 164 -13.57 -28.73 14.72
N ASN A 165 -12.75 -29.55 14.06
CA ASN A 165 -12.50 -29.52 12.60
C ASN A 165 -12.20 -28.12 12.02
N SER A 166 -11.61 -27.21 12.82
CA SER A 166 -11.24 -25.86 12.38
C SER A 166 -10.29 -25.91 11.19
N PRO A 167 -10.65 -25.29 10.04
CA PRO A 167 -9.74 -25.18 8.91
C PRO A 167 -8.50 -24.34 9.26
N LEU A 168 -8.60 -23.38 10.17
CA LEU A 168 -7.47 -22.56 10.63
C LEU A 168 -6.53 -23.35 11.56
N LEU A 169 -7.05 -24.21 12.45
CA LEU A 169 -6.19 -25.13 13.21
C LEU A 169 -5.49 -26.13 12.29
N GLY A 170 -6.19 -26.62 11.25
CA GLY A 170 -5.60 -27.44 10.20
C GLY A 170 -4.44 -26.72 9.50
N ALA A 171 -4.62 -25.45 9.15
CA ALA A 171 -3.58 -24.61 8.56
C ALA A 171 -2.38 -24.43 9.50
N LEU A 172 -2.63 -24.09 10.77
CA LEU A 172 -1.59 -23.98 11.79
C LEU A 172 -0.81 -25.28 11.95
N CYS A 173 -1.48 -26.44 11.87
CA CYS A 173 -0.79 -27.73 11.86
C CYS A 173 0.10 -27.93 10.64
N ARG A 174 -0.34 -27.53 9.44
CA ARG A 174 0.50 -27.59 8.23
C ARG A 174 1.72 -26.69 8.36
N LEU A 175 1.55 -25.47 8.87
CA LEU A 175 2.66 -24.54 9.12
C LEU A 175 3.63 -25.08 10.17
N ALA A 176 3.13 -25.58 11.31
CA ALA A 176 3.95 -26.07 12.40
C ALA A 176 4.78 -27.30 12.00
N THR A 177 4.15 -28.27 11.32
CA THR A 177 4.83 -29.50 10.86
C THR A 177 5.69 -29.29 9.61
N GLY A 178 5.40 -28.24 8.83
CA GLY A 178 6.13 -27.86 7.64
C GLY A 178 7.43 -27.10 7.88
N LYS A 179 7.67 -26.68 9.13
CA LYS A 179 8.89 -25.99 9.52
C LYS A 179 10.06 -26.97 9.58
N LEU A 180 11.19 -26.59 9.01
CA LEU A 180 12.42 -27.40 9.07
C LEU A 180 12.94 -27.53 10.51
N ALA A 181 13.53 -28.69 10.80
CA ALA A 181 13.86 -29.10 12.16
C ALA A 181 14.94 -28.20 12.79
N PRO A 182 14.77 -27.72 14.05
CA PRO A 182 15.78 -26.90 14.73
C PRO A 182 17.16 -27.56 14.84
N ALA A 183 17.21 -28.89 14.97
CA ALA A 183 18.45 -29.66 15.03
C ALA A 183 19.31 -29.53 13.74
N SER A 184 18.72 -29.14 12.62
CA SER A 184 19.45 -28.83 11.38
C SER A 184 20.06 -27.42 11.37
N GLY A 185 19.78 -26.59 12.38
CA GLY A 185 20.11 -25.16 12.40
C GLY A 185 19.24 -24.30 11.46
N GLN A 186 18.27 -24.90 10.77
CA GLN A 186 17.45 -24.25 9.75
C GLN A 186 16.00 -24.10 10.21
N ALA A 187 15.74 -23.53 11.38
CA ALA A 187 14.38 -23.40 11.91
C ALA A 187 13.53 -22.38 11.11
N ALA A 188 13.15 -22.75 9.89
CA ALA A 188 12.61 -21.89 8.85
C ALA A 188 11.62 -22.67 7.97
N TRP A 189 10.89 -21.96 7.13
CA TRP A 189 9.98 -22.57 6.16
C TRP A 189 10.61 -22.59 4.77
N PRO A 190 10.49 -23.72 4.04
CA PRO A 190 10.73 -23.73 2.61
C PRO A 190 9.56 -23.04 1.88
N VAL A 191 9.67 -22.85 0.56
CA VAL A 191 8.54 -22.35 -0.25
C VAL A 191 7.38 -23.35 -0.26
N ALA A 192 7.69 -24.64 -0.36
CA ALA A 192 6.73 -25.74 -0.36
C ALA A 192 7.30 -26.95 0.40
N PRO A 193 6.45 -27.88 0.87
CA PRO A 193 6.90 -29.12 1.50
C PRO A 193 7.77 -29.96 0.58
N ALA A 194 8.68 -30.76 1.15
CA ALA A 194 9.42 -31.75 0.38
C ALA A 194 8.45 -32.80 -0.18
N VAL A 195 8.55 -33.08 -1.48
CA VAL A 195 7.82 -34.21 -2.10
C VAL A 195 8.71 -35.45 -2.14
N SER A 196 8.08 -36.61 -1.98
CA SER A 196 8.78 -37.91 -2.01
C SER A 196 9.55 -38.08 -3.32
N GLY A 197 10.83 -38.44 -3.22
CA GLY A 197 11.71 -38.62 -4.39
C GLY A 197 12.45 -37.36 -4.85
N GLN A 198 12.29 -36.20 -4.18
CA GLN A 198 13.15 -35.04 -4.46
C GLN A 198 14.59 -35.28 -4.01
N ALA A 199 15.54 -34.83 -4.83
CA ALA A 199 16.96 -34.79 -4.48
C ALA A 199 17.22 -33.96 -3.22
N ALA A 200 18.35 -34.20 -2.55
CA ALA A 200 18.80 -33.43 -1.40
C ALA A 200 18.73 -31.91 -1.71
N GLY A 201 17.83 -31.20 -1.02
CA GLY A 201 17.47 -29.80 -1.30
C GLY A 201 16.00 -29.53 -1.65
N GLY A 202 15.12 -30.54 -1.66
CA GLY A 202 13.69 -30.39 -1.99
C GLY A 202 12.86 -29.47 -1.08
N ALA A 203 13.29 -29.26 0.17
CA ALA A 203 12.71 -28.29 1.10
C ALA A 203 13.82 -27.41 1.69
N ARG A 204 14.46 -26.60 0.86
CA ARG A 204 15.44 -25.60 1.32
C ARG A 204 14.75 -24.50 2.12
N PRO A 205 15.37 -24.01 3.21
CA PRO A 205 14.82 -22.86 3.93
C PRO A 205 14.74 -21.64 3.00
N SER A 206 13.64 -20.89 3.08
CA SER A 206 13.41 -19.68 2.28
C SER A 206 13.21 -18.47 3.18
N VAL A 207 13.86 -17.37 2.82
CA VAL A 207 13.71 -16.10 3.53
C VAL A 207 12.32 -15.52 3.27
N VAL A 208 11.82 -15.58 2.03
CA VAL A 208 10.48 -15.11 1.64
C VAL A 208 9.40 -15.89 2.38
N ALA A 209 9.42 -17.23 2.29
CA ALA A 209 8.41 -18.06 2.94
C ALA A 209 8.43 -17.87 4.46
N SER A 210 9.62 -17.85 5.07
CA SER A 210 9.74 -17.65 6.50
C SER A 210 9.26 -16.27 6.94
N SER A 211 9.53 -15.23 6.16
CA SER A 211 9.08 -13.86 6.48
C SER A 211 7.55 -13.74 6.47
N LEU A 212 6.90 -14.30 5.44
CA LEU A 212 5.45 -14.27 5.31
C LEU A 212 4.76 -15.12 6.39
N VAL A 213 5.22 -16.37 6.59
CA VAL A 213 4.67 -17.26 7.63
C VAL A 213 4.89 -16.66 9.02
N PHE A 214 6.06 -16.08 9.29
CA PHE A 214 6.35 -15.42 10.56
C PHE A 214 5.37 -14.27 10.83
N ALA A 215 5.20 -13.37 9.86
CA ALA A 215 4.33 -12.21 9.99
C ALA A 215 2.87 -12.64 10.23
N GLU A 216 2.41 -13.67 9.51
CA GLU A 216 1.04 -14.16 9.68
C GLU A 216 0.85 -14.90 11.01
N LEU A 217 1.76 -15.77 11.42
CA LEU A 217 1.69 -16.44 12.73
C LEU A 217 1.62 -15.42 13.88
N ARG A 218 2.40 -14.33 13.79
CA ARG A 218 2.36 -13.23 14.76
C ARG A 218 0.99 -12.54 14.77
N ALA A 219 0.45 -12.23 13.59
CA ALA A 219 -0.84 -11.58 13.46
C ALA A 219 -1.99 -12.48 13.97
N MET A 220 -1.98 -13.77 13.64
CA MET A 220 -2.93 -14.75 14.17
C MET A 220 -2.84 -14.87 15.69
N GLN A 221 -1.62 -14.94 16.25
CA GLN A 221 -1.41 -14.98 17.70
C GLN A 221 -2.06 -13.77 18.39
N SER A 222 -1.87 -12.57 17.81
CA SER A 222 -2.45 -11.33 18.35
C SER A 222 -3.97 -11.24 18.20
N ARG A 223 -4.54 -11.83 17.14
CA ARG A 223 -5.99 -11.74 16.83
C ARG A 223 -6.83 -12.79 17.55
N LEU A 224 -6.28 -13.98 17.78
CA LEU A 224 -7.02 -15.14 18.31
C LEU A 224 -6.56 -15.58 19.71
N ASN A 225 -5.50 -14.98 20.26
CA ASN A 225 -4.86 -15.42 21.51
C ASN A 225 -4.46 -16.91 21.50
N TRP A 226 -4.12 -17.46 20.33
CA TRP A 226 -3.70 -18.85 20.19
C TRP A 226 -2.32 -19.08 20.80
N SER A 227 -2.22 -20.06 21.70
CA SER A 227 -0.97 -20.46 22.33
C SER A 227 -0.21 -21.52 21.52
N GLY A 228 -0.93 -22.34 20.76
CA GLY A 228 -0.35 -23.49 20.05
C GLY A 228 -1.40 -24.40 19.42
N VAL A 229 -0.91 -25.52 18.89
CA VAL A 229 -1.71 -26.59 18.30
C VAL A 229 -1.05 -27.94 18.56
N THR A 230 -1.85 -29.00 18.72
CA THR A 230 -1.35 -30.38 18.75
C THR A 230 -1.61 -31.05 17.42
N CYS A 231 -0.54 -31.47 16.74
CA CYS A 231 -0.59 -32.08 15.42
C CYS A 231 0.04 -33.46 15.49
N ASN A 232 -0.70 -34.50 15.13
CA ASN A 232 -0.24 -35.90 15.18
C ASN A 232 0.38 -36.28 16.54
N GLY A 233 -0.22 -35.83 17.64
CA GLY A 233 0.27 -36.08 19.00
C GLY A 233 1.44 -35.21 19.47
N THR A 234 2.01 -34.37 18.60
CA THR A 234 3.08 -33.41 18.96
C THR A 234 2.50 -32.03 19.20
N ALA A 235 2.80 -31.44 20.36
CA ALA A 235 2.38 -30.08 20.68
C ALA A 235 3.39 -29.05 20.13
N TYR A 236 2.88 -28.04 19.43
CA TYR A 236 3.62 -26.91 18.91
C TYR A 236 3.08 -25.63 19.51
N THR A 237 3.94 -24.79 20.09
CA THR A 237 3.54 -23.46 20.58
C THR A 237 3.88 -22.40 19.54
N VAL A 238 2.98 -21.43 19.37
CA VAL A 238 3.20 -20.31 18.43
C VAL A 238 4.41 -19.47 18.85
N SER A 239 4.61 -19.31 20.16
CA SER A 239 5.77 -18.59 20.71
C SER A 239 7.10 -19.24 20.32
N THR A 240 7.24 -20.56 20.42
CA THR A 240 8.47 -21.27 20.03
C THR A 240 8.69 -21.22 18.53
N LEU A 241 7.62 -21.42 17.73
CA LEU A 241 7.70 -21.29 16.26
C LEU A 241 8.23 -19.91 15.84
N LEU A 242 7.69 -18.84 16.43
CA LEU A 242 8.13 -17.47 16.18
C LEU A 242 9.56 -17.25 16.67
N GLN A 243 9.91 -17.66 17.89
CA GLN A 243 11.26 -17.42 18.42
C GLN A 243 12.34 -18.08 17.55
N GLU A 244 12.15 -19.35 17.19
CA GLU A 244 13.14 -20.09 16.40
C GLU A 244 13.28 -19.53 14.97
N ALA A 245 12.16 -19.20 14.32
CA ALA A 245 12.17 -18.61 12.99
C ALA A 245 12.71 -17.17 12.97
N GLY A 246 12.42 -16.38 14.02
CA GLY A 246 12.96 -15.04 14.18
C GLY A 246 14.48 -15.05 14.31
N ASN A 247 15.01 -15.96 15.14
CA ASN A 247 16.46 -16.14 15.30
C ASN A 247 17.13 -16.56 13.99
N TRP A 248 16.52 -17.50 13.27
CA TRP A 248 17.03 -17.93 11.97
C TRP A 248 17.00 -16.79 10.95
N LEU A 249 15.90 -16.03 10.88
CA LEU A 249 15.76 -14.91 9.95
C LEU A 249 16.82 -13.85 10.23
N VAL A 250 17.02 -13.44 11.48
CA VAL A 250 18.11 -12.49 11.86
C VAL A 250 19.47 -13.01 11.41
N ALA A 251 19.73 -14.31 11.56
CA ALA A 251 20.99 -14.91 11.11
C ALA A 251 21.18 -14.87 9.58
N GLN A 252 20.13 -14.66 8.77
CA GLN A 252 20.24 -14.50 7.31
C GLN A 252 20.61 -13.09 6.85
N GLN A 253 20.71 -12.11 7.75
CA GLN A 253 21.08 -10.75 7.35
C GLN A 253 22.51 -10.71 6.80
N ASN A 254 22.71 -10.04 5.66
CA ASN A 254 24.02 -9.81 5.06
C ASN A 254 24.72 -8.61 5.71
N ALA A 255 26.02 -8.47 5.45
CA ALA A 255 26.83 -7.39 6.01
C ALA A 255 26.37 -5.99 5.56
N ASP A 256 25.70 -5.88 4.40
CA ASP A 256 25.10 -4.64 3.91
C ASP A 256 23.73 -4.33 4.54
N GLY A 257 23.27 -5.14 5.50
CA GLY A 257 21.98 -5.03 6.17
C GLY A 257 20.81 -5.64 5.41
N GLY A 258 21.00 -6.03 4.15
CA GLY A 258 19.97 -6.62 3.30
C GLY A 258 19.80 -8.13 3.51
N PHE A 259 18.80 -8.67 2.82
CA PHE A 259 18.47 -10.10 2.80
C PHE A 259 18.38 -10.61 1.37
N GLY A 260 18.85 -11.84 1.16
CA GLY A 260 18.72 -12.58 -0.08
C GLY A 260 18.23 -14.00 0.18
N GLU A 261 17.66 -14.64 -0.84
CA GLU A 261 17.21 -16.03 -0.70
C GLU A 261 18.37 -17.01 -0.50
N VAL A 262 18.13 -18.09 0.23
CA VAL A 262 19.16 -19.08 0.53
C VAL A 262 19.59 -19.79 -0.76
N ARG A 263 20.90 -19.89 -0.96
CA ARG A 263 21.49 -20.55 -2.14
C ARG A 263 21.36 -22.07 -2.07
N THR A 264 21.62 -22.71 -3.20
CA THR A 264 21.53 -24.17 -3.32
C THR A 264 22.51 -24.93 -2.43
N ASP A 265 23.63 -24.29 -2.08
CA ASP A 265 24.68 -24.77 -1.18
C ASP A 265 24.42 -24.44 0.31
N GLY A 266 23.29 -23.80 0.62
CA GLY A 266 22.94 -23.37 1.98
C GLY A 266 23.54 -22.04 2.42
N SER A 267 24.36 -21.38 1.58
CA SER A 267 24.89 -20.06 1.86
C SER A 267 23.84 -18.95 1.66
N LYS A 268 24.09 -17.76 2.23
CA LYS A 268 23.21 -16.60 2.08
C LYS A 268 23.18 -16.13 0.62
N GLY A 269 22.01 -15.75 0.13
CA GLY A 269 21.84 -15.05 -1.14
C GLY A 269 22.41 -13.65 -1.11
N ALA A 270 22.68 -13.09 -2.30
CA ALA A 270 22.95 -11.66 -2.41
C ALA A 270 21.70 -10.85 -2.03
N SER A 271 21.89 -9.72 -1.36
CA SER A 271 20.78 -8.87 -0.91
C SER A 271 19.89 -8.43 -2.08
N ASN A 272 18.59 -8.59 -1.91
CA ASN A 272 17.54 -8.27 -2.87
C ASN A 272 16.50 -7.36 -2.20
N ILE A 273 16.05 -6.32 -2.90
CA ILE A 273 15.15 -5.30 -2.33
C ILE A 273 13.81 -5.91 -1.88
N VAL A 274 13.18 -6.75 -2.71
CA VAL A 274 11.88 -7.38 -2.41
C VAL A 274 12.00 -8.35 -1.22
N VAL A 275 13.03 -9.20 -1.22
CA VAL A 275 13.30 -10.13 -0.11
C VAL A 275 13.57 -9.37 1.18
N SER A 276 14.34 -8.27 1.10
CA SER A 276 14.65 -7.39 2.24
C SER A 276 13.41 -6.68 2.77
N ALA A 277 12.50 -6.23 1.91
CA ALA A 277 11.24 -5.61 2.31
C ALA A 277 10.34 -6.59 3.06
N LEU A 278 10.24 -7.84 2.60
CA LEU A 278 9.50 -8.90 3.30
C LEU A 278 10.14 -9.25 4.65
N ALA A 279 11.47 -9.37 4.69
CA ALA A 279 12.20 -9.59 5.95
C ALA A 279 12.00 -8.42 6.91
N TYR A 280 11.99 -7.18 6.44
CA TYR A 280 11.68 -6.00 7.26
C TYR A 280 10.26 -6.08 7.84
N ARG A 281 9.24 -6.42 7.03
CA ARG A 281 7.85 -6.62 7.52
C ARG A 281 7.81 -7.65 8.65
N ALA A 282 8.49 -8.78 8.48
CA ALA A 282 8.54 -9.83 9.50
C ALA A 282 9.26 -9.37 10.77
N LEU A 283 10.45 -8.78 10.66
CA LEU A 283 11.24 -8.32 11.79
C LEU A 283 10.59 -7.14 12.55
N ALA A 284 9.93 -6.23 11.83
CA ALA A 284 9.18 -5.12 12.43
C ALA A 284 7.93 -5.59 13.17
N SER A 285 7.40 -6.78 12.86
CA SER A 285 6.28 -7.39 13.61
C SER A 285 6.71 -8.06 14.92
N GLN A 286 8.01 -8.16 15.21
CA GLN A 286 8.49 -8.75 16.46
C GLN A 286 8.15 -7.87 17.67
N ALA A 287 7.87 -8.52 18.81
CA ALA A 287 7.64 -7.81 20.06
C ALA A 287 8.89 -7.04 20.51
N SER A 288 8.66 -5.91 21.17
CA SER A 288 9.69 -5.03 21.75
C SER A 288 10.68 -5.79 22.67
N PRO A 289 11.98 -5.44 22.70
CA PRO A 289 12.60 -4.28 22.05
C PRO A 289 12.91 -4.47 20.56
N ALA A 290 12.94 -3.35 19.82
CA ALA A 290 13.32 -3.31 18.41
C ALA A 290 14.72 -3.92 18.22
N GLN A 291 14.82 -4.89 17.30
CA GLN A 291 16.07 -5.59 17.02
C GLN A 291 16.98 -4.73 16.14
N PRO A 292 18.32 -4.74 16.33
CA PRO A 292 19.26 -4.04 15.45
C PRO A 292 19.09 -4.41 13.97
N ALA A 293 18.76 -5.68 13.69
CA ALA A 293 18.52 -6.16 12.33
C ALA A 293 17.38 -5.42 11.61
N THR A 294 16.35 -4.98 12.34
CA THR A 294 15.23 -4.19 11.78
C THR A 294 15.72 -2.82 11.29
N GLY A 295 16.59 -2.15 12.05
CA GLY A 295 17.20 -0.88 11.66
C GLY A 295 18.16 -1.04 10.47
N ASN A 296 18.96 -2.11 10.48
CA ASN A 296 19.91 -2.41 9.40
C ASN A 296 19.22 -2.62 8.04
N VAL A 297 18.11 -3.38 8.00
CA VAL A 297 17.39 -3.61 6.74
C VAL A 297 16.63 -2.38 6.28
N LEU A 298 16.11 -1.56 7.20
CA LEU A 298 15.54 -0.27 6.84
C LEU A 298 16.59 0.63 6.18
N ALA A 299 17.78 0.74 6.78
CA ALA A 299 18.90 1.48 6.21
C ALA A 299 19.30 0.93 4.83
N TYR A 300 19.35 -0.39 4.67
CA TYR A 300 19.58 -1.03 3.37
C TYR A 300 18.54 -0.61 2.32
N LEU A 301 17.25 -0.61 2.67
CA LEU A 301 16.17 -0.23 1.74
C LEU A 301 16.29 1.25 1.33
N LEU A 302 16.51 2.15 2.30
CA LEU A 302 16.67 3.59 2.02
C LEU A 302 17.90 3.87 1.15
N ALA A 303 18.99 3.14 1.36
CA ALA A 303 20.21 3.24 0.55
C ALA A 303 20.04 2.82 -0.91
N ARG A 304 18.93 2.15 -1.25
CA ARG A 304 18.63 1.66 -2.61
C ARG A 304 17.54 2.45 -3.33
N GLN A 305 17.05 3.52 -2.72
CA GLN A 305 16.20 4.46 -3.45
C GLN A 305 17.02 5.20 -4.50
N ASP A 306 16.47 5.33 -5.70
CA ASP A 306 17.06 6.15 -6.74
C ASP A 306 16.89 7.64 -6.39
N GLY A 307 18.01 8.37 -6.35
CA GLY A 307 18.01 9.78 -5.97
C GLY A 307 17.44 10.72 -7.04
N THR A 308 17.23 10.25 -8.28
CA THR A 308 16.75 11.06 -9.40
C THR A 308 15.24 11.02 -9.53
N ASP A 309 14.64 9.82 -9.58
CA ASP A 309 13.21 9.65 -9.79
C ASP A 309 12.43 9.35 -8.50
N GLY A 310 13.11 8.87 -7.46
CA GLY A 310 12.53 8.51 -6.16
C GLY A 310 12.05 7.06 -6.06
N SER A 311 12.24 6.26 -7.10
CA SER A 311 11.79 4.87 -7.17
C SER A 311 12.75 3.91 -6.50
N TRP A 312 12.32 2.65 -6.40
CA TRP A 312 13.25 1.53 -6.26
C TRP A 312 13.30 0.78 -7.60
N ARG A 313 14.43 0.93 -8.31
CA ARG A 313 14.73 0.28 -9.61
C ARG A 313 13.83 0.70 -10.79
N GLY A 314 13.12 1.81 -10.71
CA GLY A 314 12.17 2.22 -11.74
C GLY A 314 11.04 1.21 -11.96
N ASP A 315 10.74 0.38 -10.96
CA ASP A 315 9.76 -0.70 -11.06
C ASP A 315 8.64 -0.48 -10.04
N ALA A 316 7.39 -0.52 -10.50
CA ALA A 316 6.25 -0.21 -9.64
C ALA A 316 5.98 -1.26 -8.57
N LEU A 317 6.20 -2.55 -8.85
CA LEU A 317 6.06 -3.60 -7.83
C LEU A 317 7.11 -3.42 -6.73
N VAL A 318 8.37 -3.21 -7.12
CA VAL A 318 9.47 -3.04 -6.15
C VAL A 318 9.29 -1.77 -5.34
N THR A 319 8.99 -0.65 -5.99
CA THR A 319 8.74 0.65 -5.35
C THR A 319 7.58 0.56 -4.37
N ALA A 320 6.44 0.03 -4.82
CA ALA A 320 5.26 -0.13 -3.99
C ALA A 320 5.49 -1.10 -2.82
N GLN A 321 6.21 -2.20 -3.04
CA GLN A 321 6.52 -3.17 -1.98
C GLN A 321 7.38 -2.55 -0.87
N VAL A 322 8.36 -1.70 -1.22
CA VAL A 322 9.18 -1.00 -0.22
C VAL A 322 8.33 0.01 0.55
N LEU A 323 7.60 0.87 -0.15
CA LEU A 323 6.72 1.87 0.47
C LEU A 323 5.66 1.23 1.37
N ALA A 324 5.07 0.12 0.94
CA ALA A 324 4.06 -0.63 1.69
C ALA A 324 4.61 -1.26 2.98
N VAL A 325 5.93 -1.38 3.16
CA VAL A 325 6.52 -1.88 4.41
C VAL A 325 7.10 -0.77 5.30
N LEU A 326 7.49 0.38 4.77
CA LEU A 326 8.00 1.52 5.55
C LEU A 326 7.04 1.92 6.70
N PRO A 327 7.54 2.50 7.81
CA PRO A 327 6.67 3.11 8.82
C PRO A 327 5.60 4.00 8.18
N ALA A 328 4.35 3.92 8.67
CA ALA A 328 3.24 4.70 8.12
C ALA A 328 3.50 6.20 8.33
N ALA A 329 3.00 7.02 7.41
CA ALA A 329 3.02 8.47 7.53
C ALA A 329 2.22 8.93 8.76
N THR A 330 2.75 9.92 9.47
CA THR A 330 2.13 10.51 10.68
C THR A 330 2.47 11.99 10.76
N GLY A 331 1.67 12.76 11.49
CA GLY A 331 1.91 14.19 11.70
C GLY A 331 1.89 14.95 10.38
N ASP A 332 2.88 15.83 10.17
CA ASP A 332 2.98 16.71 9.00
C ASP A 332 3.02 15.96 7.65
N GLN A 333 3.36 14.67 7.66
CA GLN A 333 3.32 13.82 6.46
C GLN A 333 1.90 13.56 5.93
N LEU A 334 0.88 13.86 6.74
CA LEU A 334 -0.53 13.68 6.40
C LEU A 334 -1.25 15.00 6.13
N THR A 335 -0.55 16.14 6.21
CA THR A 335 -1.12 17.45 5.89
C THR A 335 -1.47 17.49 4.40
N ASP A 336 -2.70 17.91 4.11
CA ASP A 336 -3.29 18.07 2.79
C ASP A 336 -4.08 19.39 2.86
N SER A 337 -3.46 20.46 2.38
CA SER A 337 -3.86 21.84 2.63
C SER A 337 -5.04 22.29 1.77
N ASP A 338 -5.22 21.72 0.58
CA ASP A 338 -6.34 22.00 -0.32
C ASP A 338 -7.39 20.88 -0.39
N LEU A 339 -7.18 19.82 0.38
CA LEU A 339 -8.08 18.70 0.55
C LEU A 339 -8.35 18.01 -0.79
N ASP A 340 -7.34 17.71 -1.59
CA ASP A 340 -7.51 16.95 -2.84
C ASP A 340 -7.08 15.48 -2.74
N GLY A 341 -6.54 15.11 -1.57
CA GLY A 341 -6.11 13.77 -1.22
C GLY A 341 -4.62 13.50 -1.46
N LEU A 342 -3.87 14.41 -2.08
CA LEU A 342 -2.41 14.38 -2.11
C LEU A 342 -1.85 15.18 -0.93
N PRO A 343 -1.02 14.57 -0.05
CA PRO A 343 -0.37 15.34 0.99
C PRO A 343 0.60 16.39 0.45
N ASP A 344 0.72 17.53 1.13
CA ASP A 344 1.59 18.67 0.78
C ASP A 344 3.05 18.22 0.52
N VAL A 345 3.51 17.21 1.27
CA VAL A 345 4.86 16.65 1.12
C VAL A 345 5.06 15.90 -0.19
N VAL A 346 4.00 15.31 -0.76
CA VAL A 346 4.04 14.63 -2.08
C VAL A 346 3.88 15.66 -3.19
N GLU A 347 2.99 16.62 -3.04
CA GLU A 347 2.82 17.74 -3.97
C GLU A 347 4.11 18.56 -4.15
N THR A 348 4.80 18.84 -3.04
CA THR A 348 6.12 19.48 -3.07
C THR A 348 7.13 18.70 -3.93
N GLN A 349 7.06 17.36 -3.91
CA GLN A 349 7.92 16.51 -4.76
C GLN A 349 7.44 16.46 -6.22
N LEU A 350 6.14 16.64 -6.46
CA LEU A 350 5.54 16.75 -7.79
C LEU A 350 5.81 18.12 -8.43
N GLY A 351 6.06 19.15 -7.61
CA GLY A 351 6.15 20.55 -8.05
C GLY A 351 4.78 21.19 -8.28
N THR A 352 3.71 20.62 -7.73
CA THR A 352 2.36 21.18 -7.73
C THR A 352 2.16 22.16 -6.57
N ASN A 353 1.07 22.93 -6.61
CA ASN A 353 0.80 23.95 -5.60
C ASN A 353 -0.11 23.40 -4.51
N THR A 354 0.42 23.29 -3.28
CA THR A 354 -0.25 22.72 -2.09
C THR A 354 -1.50 23.47 -1.60
N ALA A 355 -1.97 24.47 -2.35
CA ALA A 355 -3.16 25.24 -2.04
C ALA A 355 -4.17 25.20 -3.19
N THR A 356 -3.97 24.34 -4.18
CA THR A 356 -4.79 24.22 -5.38
C THR A 356 -5.08 22.75 -5.65
N ALA A 357 -6.32 22.33 -5.41
CA ALA A 357 -6.75 20.96 -5.60
C ALA A 357 -6.58 20.49 -7.06
N ASP A 358 -5.44 19.88 -7.36
CA ASP A 358 -4.95 19.55 -8.71
C ASP A 358 -4.55 18.07 -8.87
N ALA A 359 -4.72 17.25 -7.84
CA ALA A 359 -4.44 15.82 -7.84
C ALA A 359 -5.05 15.05 -9.02
N GLY A 360 -6.22 15.49 -9.49
CA GLY A 360 -6.88 14.90 -10.67
C GLY A 360 -6.15 15.16 -11.99
N GLY A 361 -5.35 16.22 -12.08
CA GLY A 361 -4.50 16.54 -13.24
C GLY A 361 -3.25 15.66 -13.34
N ALA A 362 -2.87 14.99 -12.25
CA ALA A 362 -1.79 14.02 -12.23
C ALA A 362 -2.21 12.61 -12.71
N LEU A 363 -3.49 12.38 -13.02
CA LEU A 363 -3.96 11.13 -13.63
C LEU A 363 -3.69 11.12 -15.15
N PRO A 364 -3.14 10.02 -15.70
CA PRO A 364 -3.04 9.85 -17.14
C PRO A 364 -4.42 9.77 -17.81
N SER A 365 -4.46 10.03 -19.12
CA SER A 365 -5.67 9.77 -19.91
C SER A 365 -6.05 8.28 -19.86
N PRO A 366 -7.35 7.92 -19.79
CA PRO A 366 -7.78 6.53 -19.73
C PRO A 366 -7.22 5.73 -20.92
N ASP A 367 -6.51 4.63 -20.65
CA ASP A 367 -5.88 3.81 -21.68
C ASP A 367 -6.57 2.45 -21.87
N LEU A 368 -7.04 1.79 -20.80
CA LEU A 368 -7.67 0.45 -20.84
C LEU A 368 -8.60 0.15 -19.63
N SER A 369 -9.69 0.90 -19.44
CA SER A 369 -10.66 0.60 -18.36
C SER A 369 -11.17 -0.85 -18.45
N GLN A 370 -10.96 -1.67 -17.41
CA GLN A 370 -11.54 -3.03 -17.38
C GLN A 370 -13.07 -2.97 -17.20
N PRO A 371 -13.85 -3.64 -18.06
CA PRO A 371 -15.30 -3.78 -17.87
C PRO A 371 -15.59 -4.74 -16.69
N GLY A 372 -16.51 -4.40 -15.79
CA GLY A 372 -17.00 -5.38 -14.80
C GLY A 372 -17.58 -4.86 -13.49
N VAL A 373 -17.32 -3.60 -13.14
CA VAL A 373 -17.84 -2.97 -11.93
C VAL A 373 -18.61 -1.75 -12.37
N THR A 374 -19.93 -1.88 -12.34
CA THR A 374 -20.85 -0.75 -12.39
C THR A 374 -20.83 -0.08 -11.01
N ILE A 375 -19.70 0.51 -10.62
CA ILE A 375 -19.73 1.56 -9.61
C ILE A 375 -20.43 2.72 -10.28
N SER A 376 -21.55 3.16 -9.72
CA SER A 376 -22.23 4.37 -10.17
C SER A 376 -21.25 5.53 -10.01
N ALA A 377 -20.68 5.98 -11.12
CA ALA A 377 -19.77 7.11 -11.18
C ALA A 377 -20.53 8.33 -11.71
N PHE A 378 -20.28 9.49 -11.11
CA PHE A 378 -20.78 10.75 -11.66
C PHE A 378 -19.70 11.82 -11.70
N THR A 379 -19.85 12.74 -12.64
CA THR A 379 -19.06 13.95 -12.72
C THR A 379 -20.01 15.14 -12.72
N ALA A 380 -19.75 16.11 -11.86
CA ALA A 380 -20.50 17.35 -11.78
C ALA A 380 -19.53 18.54 -11.83
N THR A 381 -20.00 19.67 -12.36
CA THR A 381 -19.21 20.91 -12.43
C THR A 381 -19.81 21.97 -11.51
N GLY A 382 -18.98 22.57 -10.68
CA GLY A 382 -19.32 23.72 -9.83
C GLY A 382 -18.53 24.97 -10.22
N THR A 383 -18.87 26.10 -9.61
CA THR A 383 -18.15 27.37 -9.79
C THR A 383 -17.93 27.99 -8.42
N VAL A 384 -16.73 28.50 -8.16
CA VAL A 384 -16.41 29.18 -6.89
C VAL A 384 -17.41 30.31 -6.63
N GLY A 385 -17.97 30.34 -5.43
CA GLY A 385 -18.93 31.35 -4.98
C GLY A 385 -20.36 31.20 -5.51
N GLN A 386 -20.67 30.13 -6.27
CA GLN A 386 -22.02 29.85 -6.75
C GLN A 386 -22.66 28.68 -5.99
N ALA A 387 -23.98 28.72 -5.81
CA ALA A 387 -24.70 27.62 -5.17
C ALA A 387 -24.60 26.35 -6.03
N PHE A 388 -24.21 25.26 -5.40
CA PHE A 388 -24.12 23.92 -6.00
C PHE A 388 -25.14 23.00 -5.32
N SER A 389 -25.83 22.18 -6.11
CA SER A 389 -26.69 21.12 -5.62
C SER A 389 -26.63 19.92 -6.55
N TYR A 390 -26.42 18.73 -6.01
CA TYR A 390 -26.37 17.47 -6.74
C TYR A 390 -26.95 16.34 -5.89
N SER A 391 -27.83 15.52 -6.46
CA SER A 391 -28.40 14.36 -5.75
C SER A 391 -27.69 13.08 -6.15
N LEU A 392 -27.25 12.29 -5.16
CA LEU A 392 -26.64 10.98 -5.34
C LEU A 392 -27.66 9.87 -5.70
N GLY A 393 -28.95 10.21 -5.86
CA GLY A 393 -30.02 9.28 -6.20
C GLY A 393 -30.75 8.69 -4.99
N SER A 394 -31.53 7.63 -5.22
CA SER A 394 -32.35 6.99 -4.17
C SER A 394 -31.53 5.98 -3.37
N GLY A 395 -31.18 6.34 -2.13
CA GLY A 395 -30.54 5.50 -1.13
C GLY A 395 -30.81 6.04 0.28
N SER A 396 -30.36 5.34 1.33
CA SER A 396 -30.40 5.85 2.70
C SER A 396 -29.05 5.62 3.40
N ASN A 397 -28.76 6.40 4.43
CA ASN A 397 -27.51 6.32 5.21
C ASN A 397 -26.24 6.46 4.35
N PHE A 398 -26.13 7.55 3.59
CA PHE A 398 -24.90 7.85 2.85
C PHE A 398 -23.77 8.18 3.83
N THR A 399 -22.68 7.43 3.73
CA THR A 399 -21.47 7.64 4.53
C THR A 399 -20.31 7.99 3.62
N PHE A 400 -19.54 9.00 4.00
CA PHE A 400 -18.33 9.38 3.30
C PHE A 400 -17.29 8.28 3.48
N ALA A 401 -16.85 7.65 2.38
CA ALA A 401 -15.90 6.54 2.42
C ALA A 401 -14.45 7.02 2.27
N SER A 402 -14.18 7.82 1.23
CA SER A 402 -12.84 8.34 0.92
C SER A 402 -12.91 9.55 -0.02
N GLY A 403 -11.80 10.29 -0.13
CA GLY A 403 -11.66 11.49 -0.95
C GLY A 403 -11.96 12.77 -0.20
N SER A 404 -12.45 13.79 -0.92
CA SER A 404 -12.85 15.07 -0.34
C SER A 404 -13.99 15.72 -1.12
N LEU A 405 -14.86 16.43 -0.41
CA LEU A 405 -15.81 17.34 -1.05
C LEU A 405 -15.15 18.71 -1.22
N PRO A 406 -15.51 19.47 -2.28
CA PRO A 406 -15.08 20.85 -2.39
C PRO A 406 -15.42 21.65 -1.13
N PRO A 407 -14.49 22.47 -0.59
CA PRO A 407 -14.75 23.31 0.56
C PRO A 407 -16.03 24.13 0.38
N GLY A 408 -16.93 24.08 1.35
CA GLY A 408 -18.25 24.74 1.28
C GLY A 408 -19.37 23.90 0.67
N ILE A 409 -19.10 22.67 0.22
CA ILE A 409 -20.13 21.64 -0.08
C ILE A 409 -20.21 20.64 1.08
N SER A 410 -21.43 20.25 1.43
CA SER A 410 -21.69 19.22 2.45
C SER A 410 -22.66 18.16 1.92
N LEU A 411 -22.55 16.94 2.45
CA LEU A 411 -23.48 15.85 2.21
C LEU A 411 -24.57 15.83 3.29
N ASP A 412 -25.83 15.84 2.88
CA ASP A 412 -26.92 15.36 3.71
C ASP A 412 -27.00 13.82 3.64
N ALA A 413 -26.52 13.17 4.71
CA ALA A 413 -26.44 11.71 4.79
C ALA A 413 -27.81 10.99 4.73
N ALA A 414 -28.90 11.70 5.05
CA ALA A 414 -30.25 11.13 5.03
C ALA A 414 -30.87 11.15 3.64
N THR A 415 -30.59 12.19 2.85
CA THR A 415 -31.20 12.41 1.53
C THR A 415 -30.26 12.13 0.36
N GLY A 416 -28.96 12.00 0.62
CA GLY A 416 -27.95 11.86 -0.44
C GLY A 416 -27.72 13.15 -1.22
N MET A 417 -28.11 14.30 -0.68
CA MET A 417 -27.97 15.60 -1.36
C MET A 417 -26.63 16.25 -1.01
N LEU A 418 -25.83 16.51 -2.04
CA LEU A 418 -24.65 17.36 -1.97
C LEU A 418 -25.07 18.80 -2.24
N ALA A 419 -24.96 19.67 -1.25
CA ALA A 419 -25.35 21.07 -1.40
C ALA A 419 -24.38 22.02 -0.69
N GLY A 420 -24.26 23.23 -1.22
CA GLY A 420 -23.46 24.28 -0.62
C GLY A 420 -22.97 25.32 -1.62
N THR A 421 -21.92 26.05 -1.28
CA THR A 421 -21.27 27.05 -2.13
C THR A 421 -19.77 26.79 -2.12
N PRO A 422 -19.18 26.29 -3.22
CA PRO A 422 -17.75 26.00 -3.26
C PRO A 422 -16.93 27.26 -3.01
N SER A 423 -16.00 27.24 -2.07
CA SER A 423 -15.13 28.38 -1.77
C SER A 423 -13.76 28.31 -2.45
N GLN A 424 -13.39 27.16 -3.01
CA GLN A 424 -12.11 26.91 -3.67
C GLN A 424 -12.32 26.14 -4.98
N GLY A 425 -11.58 26.55 -6.01
CA GLY A 425 -11.58 25.88 -7.31
C GLY A 425 -10.61 24.71 -7.31
N GLY A 426 -10.91 23.68 -8.11
CA GLY A 426 -10.08 22.49 -8.24
C GLY A 426 -10.87 21.23 -8.55
N HIS A 427 -10.16 20.10 -8.56
CA HIS A 427 -10.70 18.78 -8.88
C HIS A 427 -10.84 17.95 -7.62
N TYR A 428 -12.09 17.75 -7.17
CA TYR A 428 -12.38 17.03 -5.94
C TYR A 428 -13.00 15.68 -6.27
N ALA A 429 -12.27 14.60 -6.00
CA ALA A 429 -12.74 13.23 -6.16
C ALA A 429 -13.09 12.64 -4.79
N PHE A 430 -14.21 11.94 -4.73
CA PHE A 430 -14.72 11.37 -3.48
C PHE A 430 -15.54 10.13 -3.73
N GLU A 431 -15.76 9.39 -2.66
CA GLU A 431 -16.46 8.13 -2.69
C GLU A 431 -17.41 8.03 -1.50
N PHE A 432 -18.63 7.62 -1.79
CA PHE A 432 -19.69 7.43 -0.81
C PHE A 432 -20.10 5.97 -0.73
N THR A 433 -20.45 5.52 0.46
CA THR A 433 -21.18 4.25 0.65
C THR A 433 -22.63 4.55 0.96
N ALA A 434 -23.54 4.05 0.14
CA ALA A 434 -24.97 4.06 0.40
C ALA A 434 -25.38 2.68 0.94
N ALA A 435 -26.09 2.65 2.07
CA ALA A 435 -26.57 1.40 2.66
C ALA A 435 -28.07 1.22 2.40
N SER A 436 -28.41 0.17 1.66
CA SER A 436 -29.77 -0.38 1.56
C SER A 436 -29.89 -1.61 2.48
N THR A 437 -31.09 -2.06 2.83
CA THR A 437 -31.33 -3.19 3.75
C THR A 437 -30.53 -4.45 3.35
N GLY A 438 -29.35 -4.63 3.94
CA GLY A 438 -28.45 -5.76 3.72
C GLY A 438 -27.33 -5.57 2.68
N GLU A 439 -27.33 -4.47 1.92
CA GLU A 439 -26.35 -4.23 0.84
C GLU A 439 -25.75 -2.83 0.93
N SER A 440 -24.44 -2.72 0.75
CA SER A 440 -23.74 -1.43 0.66
C SER A 440 -23.21 -1.24 -0.75
N VAL A 441 -23.63 -0.16 -1.42
CA VAL A 441 -23.17 0.20 -2.76
C VAL A 441 -22.24 1.40 -2.64
N ARG A 442 -21.09 1.32 -3.31
CA ARG A 442 -20.11 2.41 -3.34
C ARG A 442 -20.33 3.24 -4.60
N LEU A 443 -20.40 4.57 -4.46
CA LEU A 443 -20.54 5.54 -5.55
C LEU A 443 -19.28 6.40 -5.60
N ILE A 444 -18.69 6.54 -6.79
CA ILE A 444 -17.55 7.45 -7.01
C ILE A 444 -18.09 8.75 -7.62
N GLY A 445 -17.71 9.88 -7.03
CA GLY A 445 -18.07 11.20 -7.52
C GLY A 445 -16.83 12.03 -7.80
N ARG A 446 -16.89 12.85 -8.85
CA ARG A 446 -15.94 13.93 -9.09
C ARG A 446 -16.70 15.24 -9.23
N ILE A 447 -16.29 16.26 -8.49
CA ILE A 447 -16.75 17.64 -8.68
C ILE A 447 -15.59 18.48 -9.17
N ASP A 448 -15.74 19.04 -10.37
CA ASP A 448 -14.81 20.01 -10.94
C ASP A 448 -15.32 21.42 -10.62
N VAL A 449 -14.64 22.12 -9.72
CA VAL A 449 -14.98 23.51 -9.37
C VAL A 449 -14.13 24.45 -10.20
N ALA A 450 -14.74 25.09 -11.20
CA ALA A 450 -14.10 26.16 -11.93
C ALA A 450 -13.92 27.39 -11.03
N SER A 451 -12.84 28.13 -11.23
CA SER A 451 -12.69 29.48 -10.67
C SER A 451 -13.94 30.31 -11.03
N ALA A 452 -14.35 31.22 -10.13
CA ALA A 452 -15.43 32.14 -10.42
C ALA A 452 -15.17 32.81 -11.78
N PRO A 453 -16.18 32.99 -12.66
CA PRO A 453 -16.01 33.84 -13.82
C PRO A 453 -15.44 35.17 -13.33
N ASP A 454 -14.33 35.61 -13.92
CA ASP A 454 -13.78 36.91 -13.58
C ASP A 454 -14.85 37.93 -13.97
N ASN A 455 -15.61 38.41 -12.98
CA ASN A 455 -16.53 39.52 -13.15
C ASN A 455 -15.77 40.84 -13.14
N ARG A 456 -14.43 40.83 -13.27
CA ARG A 456 -13.78 41.97 -13.89
C ARG A 456 -14.37 42.07 -15.30
N PRO A 457 -14.94 43.23 -15.68
CA PRO A 457 -15.10 43.48 -17.10
C PRO A 457 -13.72 43.26 -17.71
N ASP A 458 -13.61 42.31 -18.65
CA ASP A 458 -12.39 42.13 -19.43
C ASP A 458 -11.90 43.52 -19.80
N GLY A 459 -10.69 43.84 -19.33
CA GLY A 459 -10.06 45.14 -19.45
C GLY A 459 -9.63 45.46 -20.88
N ASP A 460 -10.37 45.00 -21.89
CA ASP A 460 -10.38 45.60 -23.21
C ASP A 460 -11.26 46.86 -23.13
N VAL A 461 -10.75 47.89 -22.46
CA VAL A 461 -11.17 49.25 -22.79
C VAL A 461 -10.61 49.49 -24.19
N PRO A 462 -11.43 49.55 -25.26
CA PRO A 462 -10.93 49.90 -26.56
C PRO A 462 -10.18 51.21 -26.43
N LEU A 463 -8.90 51.22 -26.82
CA LEU A 463 -8.07 52.41 -26.77
C LEU A 463 -8.86 53.55 -27.45
N PRO A 464 -9.07 54.69 -26.77
CA PRO A 464 -9.81 55.78 -27.38
C PRO A 464 -9.10 56.18 -28.68
N ALA A 465 -9.85 56.62 -29.70
CA ALA A 465 -9.32 56.83 -31.05
C ALA A 465 -8.05 57.71 -31.09
N TRP A 466 -7.87 58.62 -30.11
CA TRP A 466 -6.65 59.40 -29.95
C TRP A 466 -5.41 58.58 -29.57
N ALA A 467 -5.55 57.53 -28.75
CA ALA A 467 -4.47 56.64 -28.34
C ALA A 467 -4.03 55.72 -29.49
N LEU A 468 -4.98 55.24 -30.30
CA LEU A 468 -4.69 54.51 -31.54
C LEU A 468 -3.98 55.41 -32.57
N ALA A 469 -4.38 56.67 -32.69
CA ALA A 469 -3.70 57.63 -33.56
C ALA A 469 -2.26 57.93 -33.10
N LEU A 470 -2.01 58.01 -31.79
CA LEU A 470 -0.66 58.18 -31.25
C LEU A 470 0.24 56.95 -31.49
N LEU A 471 -0.30 55.75 -31.31
CA LEU A 471 0.44 54.51 -31.60
C LEU A 471 0.75 54.35 -33.10
N GLY A 472 -0.22 54.65 -33.97
CA GLY A 472 -0.01 54.67 -35.41
C GLY A 472 1.00 55.74 -35.85
N GLY A 473 0.94 56.92 -35.23
CA GLY A 473 1.90 58.01 -35.46
C GLY A 473 3.32 57.66 -35.01
N ALA A 474 3.47 57.06 -33.83
CA ALA A 474 4.77 56.60 -33.31
C ALA A 474 5.39 55.51 -34.18
N MET A 475 4.57 54.58 -34.69
CA MET A 475 5.03 53.51 -35.58
C MET A 475 5.44 54.05 -36.96
N LEU A 476 4.68 54.98 -37.54
CA LEU A 476 5.06 55.68 -38.77
C LEU A 476 6.37 56.48 -38.59
N HIS A 477 6.55 57.12 -37.44
CA HIS A 477 7.78 57.87 -37.14
C HIS A 477 8.99 56.93 -36.95
N ALA A 478 8.80 55.77 -36.33
CA ALA A 478 9.82 54.73 -36.21
C ALA A 478 10.20 54.13 -37.58
N MET A 479 9.22 53.89 -38.46
CA MET A 479 9.45 53.43 -39.83
C MET A 479 10.19 54.48 -40.68
N GLN A 480 9.84 55.77 -40.53
CA GLN A 480 10.55 56.86 -41.22
C GLN A 480 11.99 57.04 -40.73
N ARG A 481 12.28 56.81 -39.44
CA ARG A 481 13.65 56.81 -38.91
C ARG A 481 14.46 55.61 -39.44
N ARG A 482 13.84 54.45 -39.63
CA ARG A 482 14.49 53.25 -40.16
C ARG A 482 14.76 53.31 -41.67
N ALA A 483 13.98 54.11 -42.42
CA ALA A 483 14.20 54.35 -43.85
C ALA A 483 15.27 55.43 -44.15
N ARG A 484 15.77 56.12 -43.13
CA ARG A 484 16.83 57.15 -43.23
C ARG A 484 18.16 56.73 -42.58
N ALA A 485 18.26 55.48 -42.13
CA ALA A 485 19.46 54.88 -41.56
C ALA A 485 20.15 53.96 -42.57
#